data_AF-A0A1G8QC11-F1
#
_entry.id   AF-A0A1G8QC11-F1
#
_cell.length_a   1.000
_cell.length_b   1.000
_cell.length_c   1.000
_cell.angle_alpha   90.00
_cell.angle_beta   90.00
_cell.angle_gamma   90.00
#
_symmetry.space_group_name_H-M   'P 1'
#
loop_
_entity.id
_entity.type
_entity.pdbx_description
1 polymer ?
#
loop_
_entity_poly.entity_id
_entity_poly.type
_entity_poly.pdbx_seq_one_letter_code
_entity_poly.pdbx_strand_id
1 'polypeptide(L)'
;MNRVNHFVIIPIIALIIAATGCSGEEDTEQEEENEGEDEPSEEEQDEENDATEQQQDPQDPNEVLDELVADVNSPPENLDEILEQDPGPLAGQRMDDYEEEFLEVMEPLMEFEADEWEETEETYEKLWTLIHSWVATDFPDPDNIIQQIRQTQIGHPDFEDEGQFSFEDQFNAQIILDASGSMAEEIDGTSKMDIAKDSIESFVETLPEDAQIGLRVYGHEGDNTNEGREESCNSSELVYDIQEYEEDEFADEFADVEPTGWTPISYSLQEAEQDFEDYPGEENTNIIYLVSDGIETCEGDPVEAAEQLSSSEVEPFLNIIGFDIDPEGQEELRELAEMTEGTYTNAANEDELTQQLEQSEELSERWEDWLSGAEVDASRDWYSMKHSTIAGYRNDWTDLMRAQDYAARSDIARFLRDEEIISNEASQYIQSESSDLQSMKWDIADEIQDDLQDINEENYEEIVEDIEELQDEYVND
;
A
#
# COMPACT_ATOMS: atom_id res chain seq x y z
N MET A 1 17.56 -47.73 -12.96
CA MET A 1 18.51 -48.73 -12.40
C MET A 1 19.81 -48.75 -13.20
N ASN A 2 20.71 -47.79 -12.97
CA ASN A 2 22.16 -47.98 -13.14
C ASN A 2 22.89 -46.86 -12.38
N ARG A 3 24.14 -47.12 -11.96
CA ARG A 3 24.84 -46.38 -10.91
C ARG A 3 26.12 -45.70 -11.41
N VAL A 4 26.34 -44.48 -10.91
CA VAL A 4 27.61 -43.98 -10.33
C VAL A 4 28.83 -43.80 -11.26
N ASN A 5 29.35 -42.56 -11.29
CA ASN A 5 30.71 -42.29 -10.79
C ASN A 5 30.94 -40.79 -10.50
N HIS A 6 31.34 -40.46 -9.26
CA HIS A 6 31.97 -39.18 -8.93
C HIS A 6 33.39 -39.11 -9.51
N PHE A 7 33.89 -37.91 -9.79
CA PHE A 7 35.30 -37.58 -9.58
C PHE A 7 35.47 -36.09 -9.23
N VAL A 8 35.89 -35.84 -7.98
CA VAL A 8 36.32 -34.51 -7.50
C VAL A 8 37.79 -34.33 -7.86
N ILE A 9 38.18 -33.15 -8.37
CA ILE A 9 39.59 -32.77 -8.57
C ILE A 9 39.82 -31.35 -8.05
N ILE A 10 40.56 -31.24 -6.95
CA ILE A 10 41.13 -30.01 -6.41
C ILE A 10 42.58 -29.86 -6.93
N PRO A 11 43.04 -28.66 -7.29
CA PRO A 11 44.45 -28.35 -7.37
C PRO A 11 44.88 -27.36 -6.26
N ILE A 12 45.56 -27.87 -5.23
CA ILE A 12 46.38 -27.06 -4.32
C ILE A 12 47.73 -26.80 -5.00
N ILE A 13 48.13 -25.54 -5.16
CA ILE A 13 49.53 -25.14 -5.40
C ILE A 13 49.88 -23.97 -4.49
N ALA A 14 51.00 -24.10 -3.78
CA ALA A 14 51.57 -23.08 -2.90
C ALA A 14 53.00 -22.71 -3.33
N LEU A 15 53.63 -21.81 -2.56
CA LEU A 15 55.09 -21.58 -2.42
C LEU A 15 55.82 -20.75 -3.51
N ILE A 16 56.13 -19.46 -3.24
CA ILE A 16 57.44 -19.00 -2.71
C ILE A 16 57.64 -17.47 -2.73
N ILE A 17 58.00 -16.98 -1.54
CA ILE A 17 58.61 -15.71 -1.10
C ILE A 17 59.71 -15.13 -2.03
N ALA A 18 59.74 -13.80 -2.13
CA ALA A 18 60.99 -13.03 -2.26
C ALA A 18 60.88 -11.68 -1.51
N ALA A 19 61.86 -11.34 -0.68
CA ALA A 19 61.92 -10.10 0.10
C ALA A 19 63.29 -9.42 0.00
N THR A 20 63.29 -8.11 -0.30
CA THR A 20 64.40 -7.13 -0.26
C THR A 20 63.76 -5.74 -0.42
N GLY A 21 64.14 -4.64 0.24
CA GLY A 21 65.20 -4.34 1.22
C GLY A 21 65.47 -2.82 1.23
N CYS A 22 65.78 -2.21 2.38
CA CYS A 22 65.75 -0.74 2.63
C CYS A 22 67.02 0.06 2.26
N SER A 23 66.88 1.40 2.16
CA SER A 23 67.85 2.51 2.38
C SER A 23 67.08 3.86 2.35
N GLY A 24 67.40 5.01 2.99
CA GLY A 24 68.61 5.48 3.70
C GLY A 24 69.19 6.77 3.07
N GLU A 25 69.65 7.83 3.75
CA GLU A 25 69.75 8.18 5.20
C GLU A 25 69.91 9.73 5.43
N GLU A 26 69.10 10.35 6.33
CA GLU A 26 69.46 11.45 7.30
C GLU A 26 69.90 12.91 6.90
N ASP A 27 70.20 13.72 7.94
CA ASP A 27 70.67 15.14 8.10
C ASP A 27 69.56 16.24 8.28
N THR A 28 69.36 17.02 9.36
CA THR A 28 69.99 17.35 10.69
C THR A 28 70.57 18.79 10.83
N GLU A 29 70.29 19.44 11.98
CA GLU A 29 70.98 20.60 12.63
C GLU A 29 70.83 22.05 12.08
N GLN A 30 70.29 23.00 12.88
CA GLN A 30 71.10 23.84 13.82
C GLN A 30 70.28 24.80 14.73
N GLU A 31 70.88 25.19 15.86
CA GLU A 31 70.36 26.05 16.94
C GLU A 31 70.74 27.55 16.77
N GLU A 32 70.08 28.47 17.48
CA GLU A 32 70.78 29.60 18.14
C GLU A 32 69.98 30.18 19.34
N GLU A 33 70.69 30.58 20.40
CA GLU A 33 70.14 31.04 21.70
C GLU A 33 69.92 32.57 21.77
N ASN A 34 69.01 33.04 22.64
CA ASN A 34 69.32 34.15 23.56
C ASN A 34 68.32 34.31 24.73
N GLU A 35 68.85 34.62 25.92
CA GLU A 35 68.09 35.03 27.11
C GLU A 35 68.01 36.57 27.21
N GLY A 36 66.97 37.11 27.89
CA GLY A 36 66.92 38.54 28.24
C GLY A 36 65.61 38.96 28.93
N GLU A 37 65.68 39.24 30.23
CA GLU A 37 64.56 39.71 31.08
C GLU A 37 64.23 41.21 30.87
N ASP A 38 62.94 41.59 30.85
CA ASP A 38 62.33 42.62 31.72
C ASP A 38 60.89 42.99 31.27
N GLU A 39 59.93 42.90 32.21
CA GLU A 39 58.59 43.53 32.15
C GLU A 39 58.67 45.03 32.59
N PRO A 40 57.64 45.91 32.46
CA PRO A 40 56.20 45.60 32.36
C PRO A 40 55.32 46.48 31.42
N SER A 41 54.02 46.13 31.45
CA SER A 41 52.81 46.98 31.41
C SER A 41 52.16 47.41 30.08
N GLU A 42 50.92 46.90 29.96
CA GLU A 42 49.66 47.54 29.51
C GLU A 42 49.34 47.63 28.00
N GLU A 43 48.37 46.78 27.65
CA GLU A 43 47.22 47.01 26.76
C GLU A 43 47.46 47.35 25.27
N GLU A 44 47.26 46.35 24.42
CA GLU A 44 46.33 46.48 23.30
C GLU A 44 45.64 45.12 23.02
N GLN A 45 44.42 45.17 22.49
CA GLN A 45 43.51 44.02 22.36
C GLN A 45 43.72 43.31 21.02
N ASP A 46 43.79 41.99 21.01
CA ASP A 46 43.54 41.17 19.83
C ASP A 46 42.65 39.97 20.23
N GLU A 47 41.67 39.67 19.39
CA GLU A 47 40.70 38.59 19.57
C GLU A 47 41.33 37.27 19.09
N GLU A 48 41.56 36.31 20.00
CA GLU A 48 41.91 34.94 19.61
C GLU A 48 40.65 34.07 19.60
N ASN A 49 40.39 33.41 18.47
CA ASN A 49 39.36 32.39 18.33
C ASN A 49 39.71 31.21 19.23
N ASP A 50 38.96 31.02 20.32
CA ASP A 50 38.84 29.72 20.94
C ASP A 50 37.80 28.91 20.14
N ALA A 51 38.29 28.04 19.26
CA ALA A 51 37.45 27.07 18.59
C ALA A 51 37.13 25.96 19.59
N THR A 52 36.14 26.22 20.44
CA THR A 52 35.61 25.21 21.35
C THR A 52 35.04 24.07 20.50
N GLU A 53 35.72 22.93 20.46
CA GLU A 53 35.10 21.66 20.10
C GLU A 53 33.88 21.49 21.01
N GLN A 54 32.68 21.59 20.45
CA GLN A 54 31.47 21.23 21.16
C GLN A 54 31.51 19.71 21.35
N GLN A 55 32.00 19.27 22.51
CA GLN A 55 31.56 17.99 23.04
C GLN A 55 30.04 18.12 23.22
N GLN A 56 29.28 17.38 22.41
CA GLN A 56 27.92 17.03 22.76
C GLN A 56 27.98 16.34 24.13
N ASP A 57 27.09 16.73 25.05
CA ASP A 57 26.86 15.92 26.25
C ASP A 57 26.40 14.52 25.79
N PRO A 58 26.72 13.44 26.52
CA PRO A 58 26.10 12.15 26.26
C PRO A 58 24.58 12.33 26.34
N GLN A 59 23.88 12.06 25.24
CA GLN A 59 22.42 12.06 25.24
C GLN A 59 21.96 10.89 26.11
N ASP A 60 20.97 11.11 26.97
CA ASP A 60 20.38 10.04 27.76
C ASP A 60 19.59 9.13 26.78
N PRO A 61 19.89 7.82 26.69
CA PRO A 61 19.21 6.93 25.75
C PRO A 61 17.69 6.90 25.96
N ASN A 62 17.22 7.17 27.19
CA ASN A 62 15.80 7.23 27.49
C ASN A 62 15.17 8.56 27.04
N GLU A 63 15.92 9.69 27.04
CA GLU A 63 15.47 10.95 26.43
C GLU A 63 15.41 10.84 24.90
N VAL A 64 16.37 10.15 24.27
CA VAL A 64 16.34 9.89 22.82
C VAL A 64 15.20 8.94 22.44
N LEU A 65 14.94 7.90 23.23
CA LEU A 65 13.80 7.01 23.03
C LEU A 65 12.46 7.73 23.23
N ASP A 66 12.36 8.66 24.18
CA ASP A 66 11.18 9.52 24.35
C ASP A 66 10.94 10.43 23.14
N GLU A 67 12.00 10.92 22.48
CA GLU A 67 11.90 11.69 21.22
C GLU A 67 11.51 10.80 20.03
N LEU A 68 12.10 9.61 19.90
CA LEU A 68 11.78 8.65 18.81
C LEU A 68 10.37 8.07 18.91
N VAL A 69 9.82 7.93 20.12
CA VAL A 69 8.47 7.39 20.35
C VAL A 69 7.38 8.48 20.34
N ALA A 70 7.75 9.77 20.24
CA ALA A 70 6.81 10.88 20.39
C ALA A 70 5.71 10.94 19.31
N ASP A 71 6.04 10.56 18.08
CA ASP A 71 5.20 10.71 16.88
C ASP A 71 4.87 9.36 16.20
N VAL A 72 5.04 8.21 16.89
CA VAL A 72 4.70 6.87 16.37
C VAL A 72 3.47 6.27 17.04
N ASN A 73 2.67 5.58 16.24
CA ASN A 73 1.45 4.92 16.68
C ASN A 73 1.73 3.73 17.61
N SER A 74 0.84 3.51 18.58
CA SER A 74 0.89 2.35 19.47
C SER A 74 0.66 1.05 18.68
N PRO A 75 1.23 -0.09 19.11
CA PRO A 75 0.87 -1.39 18.56
C PRO A 75 -0.64 -1.67 18.71
N PRO A 76 -1.32 -2.25 17.71
CA PRO A 76 -2.77 -2.33 17.69
C PRO A 76 -3.33 -3.40 18.66
N GLU A 77 -4.49 -3.13 19.24
CA GLU A 77 -5.21 -4.02 20.17
C GLU A 77 -6.40 -4.77 19.52
N ASN A 78 -6.84 -4.39 18.31
CA ASN A 78 -8.05 -4.91 17.64
C ASN A 78 -7.96 -4.79 16.09
N LEU A 79 -9.02 -5.18 15.37
CA LEU A 79 -9.06 -5.16 13.91
C LEU A 79 -9.03 -3.73 13.35
N ASP A 80 -9.89 -2.84 13.86
CA ASP A 80 -9.96 -1.44 13.44
C ASP A 80 -8.56 -0.80 13.50
N GLU A 81 -7.85 -0.94 14.63
CA GLU A 81 -6.47 -0.47 14.81
C GLU A 81 -5.43 -1.20 13.93
N ILE A 82 -5.70 -2.40 13.42
CA ILE A 82 -4.83 -3.09 12.45
C ILE A 82 -4.99 -2.51 11.04
N LEU A 83 -6.20 -2.08 10.67
CA LEU A 83 -6.52 -1.48 9.37
C LEU A 83 -6.16 0.02 9.33
N GLU A 84 -6.18 0.71 10.47
CA GLU A 84 -5.75 2.11 10.61
C GLU A 84 -4.21 2.30 10.71
N GLN A 85 -3.40 1.23 10.79
CA GLN A 85 -1.96 1.34 11.08
C GLN A 85 -1.13 1.74 9.84
N ASP A 86 -0.23 2.71 9.98
CA ASP A 86 0.74 3.03 8.94
C ASP A 86 1.74 1.86 8.69
N PRO A 87 2.12 1.59 7.42
CA PRO A 87 3.28 0.76 7.13
C PRO A 87 4.58 1.46 7.56
N GLY A 88 5.45 0.71 8.25
CA GLY A 88 6.75 1.19 8.71
C GLY A 88 7.83 1.21 7.61
N PRO A 89 8.98 1.88 7.84
CA PRO A 89 10.11 1.92 6.89
C PRO A 89 10.72 0.55 6.54
N LEU A 90 10.42 -0.51 7.29
CA LEU A 90 10.81 -1.89 7.04
C LEU A 90 9.58 -2.81 6.80
N ALA A 91 8.40 -2.24 6.52
CA ALA A 91 7.21 -2.97 6.11
C ALA A 91 7.53 -3.91 4.94
N GLY A 92 6.98 -5.12 4.94
CA GLY A 92 7.24 -6.09 3.88
C GLY A 92 8.68 -6.64 3.77
N GLN A 93 9.64 -6.13 4.55
CA GLN A 93 11.06 -6.49 4.40
C GLN A 93 11.52 -7.60 5.36
N ARG A 94 12.66 -8.22 5.03
CA ARG A 94 13.32 -9.27 5.82
C ARG A 94 14.80 -8.96 6.01
N MET A 95 15.27 -8.99 7.26
CA MET A 95 16.64 -8.62 7.63
C MET A 95 17.74 -9.46 6.92
N ASP A 96 17.46 -10.73 6.58
CA ASP A 96 18.38 -11.59 5.81
C ASP A 96 18.61 -11.08 4.37
N ASP A 97 17.64 -10.35 3.82
CA ASP A 97 17.57 -9.92 2.42
C ASP A 97 17.85 -8.41 2.26
N TYR A 98 17.54 -7.59 3.29
CA TYR A 98 17.66 -6.12 3.35
C TYR A 98 18.52 -5.68 4.57
N GLU A 99 19.78 -6.11 4.64
CA GLU A 99 20.65 -5.86 5.81
C GLU A 99 21.04 -4.37 5.96
N GLU A 100 21.13 -3.59 4.87
CA GLU A 100 21.60 -2.20 4.89
C GLU A 100 20.50 -1.26 5.40
N GLU A 101 19.27 -1.47 4.93
CA GLU A 101 18.05 -0.76 5.29
C GLU A 101 17.71 -0.96 6.78
N PHE A 102 17.79 -2.20 7.27
CA PHE A 102 17.61 -2.51 8.69
C PHE A 102 18.65 -1.82 9.58
N LEU A 103 19.91 -1.70 9.13
CA LEU A 103 20.97 -1.02 9.89
C LEU A 103 20.80 0.50 9.89
N GLU A 104 20.31 1.10 8.80
CA GLU A 104 19.99 2.53 8.74
C GLU A 104 18.86 2.90 9.71
N VAL A 105 17.76 2.14 9.70
CA VAL A 105 16.62 2.37 10.62
C VAL A 105 17.00 2.16 12.09
N MET A 106 17.90 1.20 12.38
CA MET A 106 18.39 0.95 13.75
C MET A 106 19.48 1.92 14.23
N GLU A 107 20.11 2.72 13.35
CA GLU A 107 21.26 3.59 13.69
C GLU A 107 21.04 4.41 14.99
N PRO A 108 19.87 5.04 15.24
CA PRO A 108 19.64 5.83 16.45
C PRO A 108 19.74 5.06 17.78
N LEU A 109 19.53 3.73 17.76
CA LEU A 109 19.72 2.89 18.95
C LEU A 109 21.16 2.35 19.06
N MET A 110 21.86 2.22 17.93
CA MET A 110 23.20 1.61 17.87
C MET A 110 24.32 2.47 18.48
N GLU A 111 24.02 3.72 18.89
CA GLU A 111 24.96 4.58 19.60
C GLU A 111 25.15 4.23 21.08
N PHE A 112 24.29 3.38 21.66
CA PHE A 112 24.22 3.11 23.11
C PHE A 112 24.62 1.68 23.51
N GLU A 113 25.13 1.51 24.74
CA GLU A 113 25.40 0.20 25.36
C GLU A 113 24.28 -0.22 26.34
N ALA A 114 24.06 -1.54 26.50
CA ALA A 114 22.94 -2.10 27.28
C ALA A 114 22.88 -1.71 28.77
N ASP A 115 23.96 -1.20 29.38
CA ASP A 115 23.96 -0.73 30.78
C ASP A 115 23.73 0.78 30.94
N GLU A 116 23.45 1.50 29.85
CA GLU A 116 23.07 2.92 29.84
C GLU A 116 21.54 3.14 29.95
N TRP A 117 20.74 2.15 29.55
CA TRP A 117 19.27 2.20 29.59
C TRP A 117 18.69 2.12 31.02
N GLU A 118 17.52 2.73 31.24
CA GLU A 118 16.75 2.44 32.47
C GLU A 118 16.06 1.07 32.35
N GLU A 119 16.46 0.11 33.20
CA GLU A 119 15.86 -1.24 33.28
C GLU A 119 14.44 -1.21 33.90
N THR A 120 13.47 -0.68 33.15
CA THR A 120 12.07 -0.52 33.56
C THR A 120 11.10 -1.04 32.50
N GLU A 121 9.89 -1.40 32.96
CA GLU A 121 8.79 -1.85 32.09
C GLU A 121 8.38 -0.77 31.08
N GLU A 122 8.39 0.51 31.48
CA GLU A 122 8.11 1.67 30.61
C GLU A 122 9.16 1.83 29.49
N THR A 123 10.44 1.60 29.79
CA THR A 123 11.51 1.63 28.78
C THR A 123 11.35 0.48 27.78
N TYR A 124 10.96 -0.71 28.25
CA TYR A 124 10.76 -1.88 27.38
C TYR A 124 9.50 -1.74 26.51
N GLU A 125 8.45 -1.13 27.03
CA GLU A 125 7.22 -0.76 26.31
C GLU A 125 7.53 0.23 25.17
N LYS A 126 8.32 1.28 25.43
CA LYS A 126 8.76 2.23 24.40
C LYS A 126 9.65 1.58 23.33
N LEU A 127 10.62 0.75 23.72
CA LEU A 127 11.44 -0.01 22.77
C LEU A 127 10.58 -0.97 21.92
N TRP A 128 9.54 -1.57 22.51
CA TRP A 128 8.57 -2.39 21.80
C TRP A 128 7.77 -1.59 20.78
N THR A 129 7.17 -0.46 21.17
CA THR A 129 6.42 0.44 20.26
C THR A 129 7.28 0.92 19.10
N LEU A 130 8.54 1.32 19.35
CA LEU A 130 9.45 1.76 18.30
C LEU A 130 9.80 0.63 17.31
N ILE A 131 10.13 -0.56 17.82
CA ILE A 131 10.44 -1.72 16.97
C ILE A 131 9.18 -2.21 16.22
N HIS A 132 7.99 -2.01 16.78
CA HIS A 132 6.73 -2.24 16.09
C HIS A 132 6.55 -1.28 14.92
N SER A 133 6.63 0.05 15.16
CA SER A 133 6.38 1.06 14.12
C SER A 133 7.35 0.97 12.94
N TRP A 134 8.55 0.41 13.13
CA TRP A 134 9.47 0.17 12.03
C TRP A 134 9.02 -0.91 11.04
N VAL A 135 8.29 -1.92 11.49
CA VAL A 135 7.95 -3.11 10.68
C VAL A 135 6.45 -3.33 10.52
N ALA A 136 5.63 -2.44 11.09
CA ALA A 136 4.20 -2.43 10.91
C ALA A 136 3.89 -2.54 9.40
N THR A 137 2.87 -3.31 9.07
CA THR A 137 2.50 -3.58 7.68
C THR A 137 1.02 -3.33 7.53
N ASP A 138 0.64 -2.81 6.37
CA ASP A 138 -0.74 -2.74 5.94
C ASP A 138 -1.32 -4.18 5.84
N PHE A 139 -2.62 -4.34 6.08
CA PHE A 139 -3.35 -5.60 6.01
C PHE A 139 -4.59 -5.42 5.14
N PRO A 140 -4.86 -6.34 4.20
CA PRO A 140 -6.00 -6.19 3.30
C PRO A 140 -7.31 -6.23 4.09
N ASP A 141 -8.19 -5.31 3.71
CA ASP A 141 -9.48 -5.08 4.34
C ASP A 141 -10.49 -6.23 4.05
N PRO A 142 -11.17 -6.80 5.05
CA PRO A 142 -12.19 -7.81 4.83
C PRO A 142 -13.42 -7.30 4.06
N ASP A 143 -13.75 -6.00 4.13
CA ASP A 143 -14.95 -5.47 3.48
C ASP A 143 -14.88 -5.58 1.95
N ASN A 144 -13.69 -5.55 1.35
CA ASN A 144 -13.51 -5.88 -0.07
C ASN A 144 -14.01 -7.27 -0.43
N ILE A 145 -13.74 -8.26 0.42
CA ILE A 145 -14.22 -9.64 0.19
C ILE A 145 -15.74 -9.71 0.42
N ILE A 146 -16.28 -8.91 1.32
CA ILE A 146 -17.74 -8.79 1.53
C ILE A 146 -18.42 -8.16 0.30
N GLN A 147 -17.83 -7.12 -0.29
CA GLN A 147 -18.32 -6.50 -1.54
C GLN A 147 -18.20 -7.48 -2.71
N GLN A 148 -17.08 -8.19 -2.87
CA GLN A 148 -16.94 -9.24 -3.89
C GLN A 148 -17.99 -10.38 -3.70
N ILE A 149 -18.32 -10.76 -2.46
CA ILE A 149 -19.42 -11.70 -2.18
C ILE A 149 -20.77 -11.12 -2.65
N ARG A 150 -21.11 -9.87 -2.28
CA ARG A 150 -22.36 -9.21 -2.70
C ARG A 150 -22.46 -9.09 -4.23
N GLN A 151 -21.35 -8.77 -4.89
CA GLN A 151 -21.27 -8.67 -6.34
C GLN A 151 -21.58 -10.01 -7.06
N THR A 152 -21.53 -11.16 -6.37
CA THR A 152 -22.02 -12.44 -6.93
C THR A 152 -23.54 -12.51 -7.10
N GLN A 153 -24.33 -11.65 -6.44
CA GLN A 153 -25.78 -11.52 -6.67
C GLN A 153 -26.09 -10.80 -7.99
N ILE A 154 -25.26 -9.82 -8.35
CA ILE A 154 -25.48 -8.93 -9.49
C ILE A 154 -25.49 -9.74 -10.80
N GLY A 155 -26.54 -9.53 -11.61
CA GLY A 155 -26.72 -10.19 -12.92
C GLY A 155 -27.26 -11.61 -12.87
N HIS A 156 -27.61 -12.13 -11.70
CA HIS A 156 -28.26 -13.44 -11.63
C HIS A 156 -29.69 -13.34 -12.25
N PRO A 157 -30.05 -14.18 -13.25
CA PRO A 157 -31.25 -13.96 -14.10
C PRO A 157 -32.60 -14.19 -13.39
N ASP A 158 -32.55 -14.49 -12.10
CA ASP A 158 -33.71 -14.68 -11.23
C ASP A 158 -33.93 -13.46 -10.29
N PHE A 159 -33.32 -12.30 -10.58
CA PHE A 159 -33.38 -11.07 -9.75
C PHE A 159 -33.99 -9.84 -10.46
N GLU A 160 -34.46 -9.98 -11.72
CA GLU A 160 -34.94 -8.88 -12.58
C GLU A 160 -36.12 -8.03 -12.02
N ASP A 161 -36.86 -8.46 -10.99
CA ASP A 161 -38.17 -7.87 -10.61
C ASP A 161 -38.23 -7.22 -9.20
N GLU A 162 -37.17 -7.26 -8.37
CA GLU A 162 -37.14 -6.59 -7.04
C GLU A 162 -36.09 -5.45 -6.91
N GLY A 163 -35.64 -4.86 -8.02
CA GLY A 163 -34.97 -3.55 -8.02
C GLY A 163 -33.57 -3.52 -7.40
N GLN A 164 -32.81 -4.59 -7.59
CA GLN A 164 -31.41 -4.69 -7.18
C GLN A 164 -30.58 -5.27 -8.35
N PHE A 165 -30.00 -4.35 -9.14
CA PHE A 165 -28.93 -4.51 -10.13
C PHE A 165 -28.97 -5.76 -11.07
N SER A 166 -29.61 -5.60 -12.23
CA SER A 166 -29.39 -6.46 -13.41
C SER A 166 -28.09 -6.08 -14.14
N PHE A 167 -27.39 -7.08 -14.69
CA PHE A 167 -26.44 -6.81 -15.79
C PHE A 167 -27.26 -6.65 -17.07
N GLU A 168 -27.16 -5.49 -17.70
CA GLU A 168 -27.93 -5.14 -18.90
C GLU A 168 -27.15 -5.48 -20.18
N ASP A 169 -27.84 -5.39 -21.34
CA ASP A 169 -27.31 -5.76 -22.66
C ASP A 169 -25.98 -5.03 -23.02
N GLN A 170 -25.68 -3.88 -22.40
CA GLN A 170 -24.49 -3.05 -22.65
C GLN A 170 -23.67 -2.81 -21.37
N PHE A 171 -22.38 -3.14 -21.43
CA PHE A 171 -21.39 -2.83 -20.42
C PHE A 171 -20.58 -1.58 -20.80
N ASN A 172 -20.42 -0.66 -19.85
CA ASN A 172 -19.66 0.58 -20.00
C ASN A 172 -18.70 0.75 -18.80
N ALA A 173 -17.41 0.93 -19.06
CA ALA A 173 -16.40 1.22 -18.04
C ALA A 173 -15.80 2.62 -18.26
N GLN A 174 -15.66 3.41 -17.21
CA GLN A 174 -14.93 4.67 -17.25
C GLN A 174 -13.77 4.62 -16.25
N ILE A 175 -12.54 4.83 -16.74
CA ILE A 175 -11.39 5.05 -15.86
C ILE A 175 -11.32 6.54 -15.54
N ILE A 176 -11.19 6.88 -14.26
CA ILE A 176 -10.84 8.22 -13.77
C ILE A 176 -9.42 8.14 -13.22
N LEU A 177 -8.46 8.77 -13.90
CA LEU A 177 -7.05 8.81 -13.52
C LEU A 177 -6.71 10.13 -12.83
N ASP A 178 -6.10 10.01 -11.65
CA ASP A 178 -5.39 11.09 -10.98
C ASP A 178 -4.10 11.44 -11.73
N ALA A 179 -3.98 12.70 -12.18
CA ALA A 179 -2.76 13.30 -12.70
C ALA A 179 -2.37 14.56 -11.90
N SER A 180 -2.66 14.57 -10.61
CA SER A 180 -2.09 15.51 -9.65
C SER A 180 -0.56 15.33 -9.56
N GLY A 181 0.13 16.31 -8.99
CA GLY A 181 1.59 16.28 -8.97
C GLY A 181 2.24 15.35 -7.92
N SER A 182 1.47 14.64 -7.09
CA SER A 182 1.97 13.51 -6.26
C SER A 182 2.31 12.30 -7.14
N MET A 183 1.55 12.08 -8.22
CA MET A 183 1.79 11.02 -9.21
C MET A 183 3.13 11.17 -9.98
N ALA A 184 3.89 12.24 -9.74
CA ALA A 184 5.25 12.43 -10.22
C ALA A 184 6.33 11.79 -9.34
N GLU A 185 5.98 11.26 -8.16
CA GLU A 185 6.88 10.56 -7.25
C GLU A 185 7.30 9.19 -7.81
N GLU A 186 8.44 8.66 -7.35
CA GLU A 186 9.02 7.40 -7.88
C GLU A 186 8.90 6.27 -6.84
N ILE A 187 8.30 5.13 -7.25
CA ILE A 187 8.34 3.85 -6.53
C ILE A 187 9.34 2.95 -7.26
N ASP A 188 10.34 2.42 -6.54
CA ASP A 188 11.45 1.61 -7.08
C ASP A 188 12.21 2.20 -8.31
N GLY A 189 12.06 3.50 -8.56
CA GLY A 189 12.68 4.22 -9.68
C GLY A 189 11.85 4.31 -10.96
N THR A 190 10.55 3.99 -10.89
CA THR A 190 9.53 4.27 -11.92
C THR A 190 8.53 5.28 -11.34
N SER A 191 8.01 6.22 -12.13
CA SER A 191 7.04 7.20 -11.57
C SER A 191 5.68 6.55 -11.32
N LYS A 192 4.95 7.04 -10.31
CA LYS A 192 3.58 6.58 -10.00
C LYS A 192 2.67 6.68 -11.24
N MET A 193 2.75 7.78 -11.97
CA MET A 193 2.03 7.99 -13.24
C MET A 193 2.38 6.96 -14.32
N ASP A 194 3.67 6.60 -14.49
CA ASP A 194 4.06 5.58 -15.49
C ASP A 194 3.50 4.20 -15.10
N ILE A 195 3.58 3.84 -13.82
CA ILE A 195 3.01 2.58 -13.28
C ILE A 195 1.50 2.52 -13.53
N ALA A 196 0.77 3.60 -13.21
CA ALA A 196 -0.67 3.67 -13.42
C ALA A 196 -1.06 3.52 -14.90
N LYS A 197 -0.30 4.12 -15.82
CA LYS A 197 -0.54 3.97 -17.27
C LYS A 197 -0.34 2.52 -17.73
N ASP A 198 0.81 1.91 -17.40
CA ASP A 198 1.13 0.54 -17.82
C ASP A 198 0.10 -0.48 -17.26
N SER A 199 -0.37 -0.29 -16.02
CA SER A 199 -1.41 -1.13 -15.41
C SER A 199 -2.80 -0.89 -16.02
N ILE A 200 -3.21 0.36 -16.28
CA ILE A 200 -4.52 0.63 -16.93
C ILE A 200 -4.53 0.15 -18.39
N GLU A 201 -3.44 0.33 -19.15
CA GLU A 201 -3.32 -0.22 -20.51
C GLU A 201 -3.49 -1.76 -20.49
N SER A 202 -2.87 -2.44 -19.52
CA SER A 202 -3.01 -3.88 -19.35
C SER A 202 -4.45 -4.31 -19.01
N PHE A 203 -5.16 -3.52 -18.20
CA PHE A 203 -6.56 -3.77 -17.82
C PHE A 203 -7.55 -3.58 -18.96
N VAL A 204 -7.41 -2.52 -19.77
CA VAL A 204 -8.35 -2.30 -20.88
C VAL A 204 -8.19 -3.35 -21.99
N GLU A 205 -7.03 -4.01 -22.10
CA GLU A 205 -6.82 -5.16 -22.99
C GLU A 205 -7.58 -6.43 -22.56
N THR A 206 -8.00 -6.56 -21.29
CA THR A 206 -8.70 -7.74 -20.77
C THR A 206 -10.22 -7.59 -20.72
N LEU A 207 -10.74 -6.36 -20.89
CA LEU A 207 -12.18 -6.09 -20.98
C LEU A 207 -12.83 -6.72 -22.23
N PRO A 208 -14.15 -7.03 -22.20
CA PRO A 208 -14.84 -7.73 -23.29
C PRO A 208 -14.83 -6.95 -24.63
N GLU A 209 -14.77 -7.66 -25.78
CA GLU A 209 -14.69 -7.03 -27.12
C GLU A 209 -15.85 -6.05 -27.44
N ASP A 210 -17.00 -6.16 -26.76
CA ASP A 210 -18.20 -5.31 -26.95
C ASP A 210 -18.36 -4.20 -25.87
N ALA A 211 -17.41 -4.09 -24.92
CA ALA A 211 -17.43 -3.06 -23.88
C ALA A 211 -17.21 -1.64 -24.46
N GLN A 212 -17.91 -0.64 -23.91
CA GLN A 212 -17.54 0.76 -24.13
C GLN A 212 -16.58 1.21 -23.02
N ILE A 213 -15.48 1.86 -23.39
CA ILE A 213 -14.47 2.37 -22.46
C ILE A 213 -14.41 3.90 -22.58
N GLY A 214 -14.36 4.60 -21.45
CA GLY A 214 -14.02 6.03 -21.37
C GLY A 214 -12.77 6.25 -20.50
N LEU A 215 -12.00 7.30 -20.80
CA LEU A 215 -10.89 7.76 -19.94
C LEU A 215 -11.09 9.23 -19.59
N ARG A 216 -11.19 9.50 -18.29
CA ARG A 216 -11.27 10.83 -17.70
C ARG A 216 -10.02 11.07 -16.87
N VAL A 217 -9.47 12.28 -16.96
CA VAL A 217 -8.26 12.69 -16.23
C VAL A 217 -8.55 13.97 -15.45
N TYR A 218 -8.03 14.07 -14.23
CA TYR A 218 -8.01 15.31 -13.46
C TYR A 218 -6.59 15.65 -12.99
N GLY A 219 -6.36 16.88 -12.55
CA GLY A 219 -5.06 17.30 -12.01
C GLY A 219 -3.96 17.55 -13.06
N HIS A 220 -4.15 17.13 -14.32
CA HIS A 220 -3.22 17.37 -15.44
C HIS A 220 -3.11 18.85 -15.85
N GLU A 221 -4.06 19.69 -15.43
CA GLU A 221 -4.08 21.14 -15.72
C GLU A 221 -3.71 21.99 -14.49
N GLY A 222 -3.11 23.16 -14.74
CA GLY A 222 -2.69 24.11 -13.70
C GLY A 222 -1.27 23.86 -13.16
N ASP A 223 -1.09 23.98 -11.84
CA ASP A 223 0.13 23.56 -11.12
C ASP A 223 -0.11 23.37 -9.60
N ASN A 224 0.80 22.63 -8.95
CA ASN A 224 0.88 22.43 -7.49
C ASN A 224 1.08 23.70 -6.63
N THR A 225 0.91 24.90 -7.17
CA THR A 225 0.91 26.13 -6.37
C THR A 225 -0.51 26.57 -6.02
N ASN A 226 -0.64 27.41 -4.99
CA ASN A 226 -1.90 28.08 -4.68
C ASN A 226 -2.38 29.05 -5.80
N GLU A 227 -1.54 29.30 -6.81
CA GLU A 227 -1.87 30.17 -7.95
C GLU A 227 -2.42 29.34 -9.13
N GLY A 228 -1.98 28.08 -9.29
CA GLY A 228 -2.55 27.09 -10.22
C GLY A 228 -3.79 26.36 -9.69
N ARG A 229 -4.00 26.31 -8.37
CA ARG A 229 -5.14 25.61 -7.73
C ARG A 229 -6.52 25.96 -8.30
N GLU A 230 -6.81 27.21 -8.67
CA GLU A 230 -8.12 27.56 -9.29
C GLU A 230 -8.29 26.92 -10.68
N GLU A 231 -7.21 26.65 -11.41
CA GLU A 231 -7.22 25.97 -12.71
C GLU A 231 -7.38 24.46 -12.53
N SER A 232 -6.53 23.82 -11.71
CA SER A 232 -6.63 22.38 -11.41
C SER A 232 -7.99 21.99 -10.83
N CYS A 233 -8.50 22.74 -9.84
CA CYS A 233 -9.74 22.43 -9.15
C CYS A 233 -11.03 22.68 -9.96
N ASN A 234 -10.91 23.19 -11.20
CA ASN A 234 -12.01 23.28 -12.15
C ASN A 234 -11.70 22.47 -13.43
N SER A 235 -10.73 21.56 -13.37
CA SER A 235 -10.36 20.69 -14.49
C SER A 235 -10.65 19.23 -14.15
N SER A 236 -11.47 18.63 -15.02
CA SER A 236 -11.58 17.19 -15.21
C SER A 236 -12.02 17.01 -16.65
N GLU A 237 -11.27 16.27 -17.44
CA GLU A 237 -11.48 16.15 -18.89
C GLU A 237 -11.66 14.69 -19.28
N LEU A 238 -12.75 14.39 -20.01
CA LEU A 238 -12.89 13.15 -20.76
C LEU A 238 -11.96 13.24 -21.97
N VAL A 239 -10.82 12.56 -21.90
CA VAL A 239 -9.80 12.55 -22.96
C VAL A 239 -10.11 11.46 -24.01
N TYR A 240 -10.71 10.36 -23.57
CA TYR A 240 -11.26 9.32 -24.44
C TYR A 240 -12.77 9.20 -24.19
N ASP A 241 -13.58 9.54 -25.20
CA ASP A 241 -15.04 9.41 -25.17
C ASP A 241 -15.46 7.95 -24.85
N ILE A 242 -16.61 7.73 -24.20
CA ILE A 242 -17.13 6.37 -23.95
C ILE A 242 -17.48 5.68 -25.29
N GLN A 243 -16.62 4.77 -25.76
CA GLN A 243 -16.73 4.07 -27.06
C GLN A 243 -16.04 2.69 -27.06
N GLU A 244 -16.29 1.88 -28.10
CA GLU A 244 -15.55 0.62 -28.37
C GLU A 244 -14.02 0.85 -28.30
N TYR A 245 -13.28 -0.02 -27.60
CA TYR A 245 -11.84 0.12 -27.39
C TYR A 245 -11.01 0.08 -28.69
N GLU A 246 -10.17 1.10 -28.89
CA GLU A 246 -9.21 1.20 -30.00
C GLU A 246 -7.81 1.51 -29.43
N GLU A 247 -6.98 0.47 -29.27
CA GLU A 247 -5.59 0.44 -28.73
C GLU A 247 -4.74 1.66 -29.13
N ASP A 248 -4.61 1.93 -30.44
CA ASP A 248 -3.80 3.04 -31.00
C ASP A 248 -4.32 4.44 -30.57
N GLU A 249 -5.62 4.60 -30.29
CA GLU A 249 -6.24 5.89 -29.92
C GLU A 249 -6.19 6.11 -28.40
N PHE A 250 -6.43 5.05 -27.61
CA PHE A 250 -6.37 5.10 -26.14
C PHE A 250 -4.94 5.39 -25.63
N ALA A 251 -3.92 4.73 -26.19
CA ALA A 251 -2.52 4.95 -25.81
C ALA A 251 -1.97 6.32 -26.24
N ASP A 252 -2.48 6.90 -27.34
CA ASP A 252 -2.10 8.26 -27.76
C ASP A 252 -2.62 9.32 -26.74
N GLU A 253 -3.77 9.11 -26.09
CA GLU A 253 -4.28 10.03 -25.03
C GLU A 253 -3.43 9.95 -23.75
N PHE A 254 -3.00 8.75 -23.31
CA PHE A 254 -2.08 8.64 -22.17
C PHE A 254 -0.73 9.32 -22.40
N ALA A 255 -0.23 9.34 -23.63
CA ALA A 255 1.10 9.86 -23.95
C ALA A 255 1.27 11.36 -23.64
N ASP A 256 0.18 12.14 -23.65
CA ASP A 256 0.19 13.59 -23.41
C ASP A 256 -0.21 13.99 -21.96
N VAL A 257 -0.59 13.04 -21.08
CA VAL A 257 -0.92 13.30 -19.66
C VAL A 257 0.34 13.48 -18.80
N GLU A 258 0.52 14.67 -18.20
CA GLU A 258 1.60 14.99 -17.24
C GLU A 258 1.04 15.22 -15.80
N PRO A 259 1.67 14.66 -14.75
CA PRO A 259 1.24 14.83 -13.36
C PRO A 259 1.68 16.19 -12.80
N THR A 260 0.77 17.16 -12.60
CA THR A 260 1.18 18.56 -12.32
C THR A 260 0.37 19.37 -11.30
N GLY A 261 -0.90 19.06 -11.10
CA GLY A 261 -1.86 19.91 -10.37
C GLY A 261 -2.49 19.26 -9.14
N TRP A 262 -3.66 19.76 -8.76
CA TRP A 262 -4.40 19.35 -7.55
C TRP A 262 -5.45 18.26 -7.85
N THR A 263 -6.02 17.67 -6.80
CA THR A 263 -6.88 16.47 -6.80
C THR A 263 -8.36 16.83 -6.53
N PRO A 264 -9.20 17.09 -7.56
CA PRO A 264 -10.62 17.41 -7.41
C PRO A 264 -11.55 16.20 -7.62
N ILE A 265 -11.44 15.17 -6.79
CA ILE A 265 -12.23 13.92 -6.89
C ILE A 265 -13.73 14.22 -6.97
N SER A 266 -14.23 15.13 -6.12
CA SER A 266 -15.64 15.55 -6.10
C SER A 266 -16.12 16.09 -7.45
N TYR A 267 -15.25 16.80 -8.17
CA TYR A 267 -15.59 17.37 -9.47
C TYR A 267 -15.52 16.32 -10.57
N SER A 268 -14.53 15.41 -10.54
CA SER A 268 -14.47 14.31 -11.51
C SER A 268 -15.65 13.35 -11.41
N LEU A 269 -16.17 13.06 -10.20
CA LEU A 269 -17.38 12.24 -10.02
C LEU A 269 -18.64 12.93 -10.58
N GLN A 270 -18.76 14.26 -10.43
CA GLN A 270 -19.87 15.05 -11.00
C GLN A 270 -19.80 15.18 -12.53
N GLU A 271 -18.61 15.12 -13.12
CA GLU A 271 -18.46 15.10 -14.58
C GLU A 271 -18.62 13.66 -15.14
N ALA A 272 -18.23 12.63 -14.39
CA ALA A 272 -18.53 11.23 -14.73
C ALA A 272 -20.04 10.95 -14.83
N GLU A 273 -20.85 11.47 -13.89
CA GLU A 273 -22.33 11.42 -13.99
C GLU A 273 -22.85 11.98 -15.33
N GLN A 274 -22.20 13.04 -15.85
CA GLN A 274 -22.57 13.67 -17.12
C GLN A 274 -22.09 12.86 -18.34
N ASP A 275 -20.95 12.18 -18.27
CA ASP A 275 -20.45 11.34 -19.37
C ASP A 275 -21.36 10.14 -19.63
N PHE A 276 -21.95 9.59 -18.57
CA PHE A 276 -22.94 8.52 -18.64
C PHE A 276 -24.38 9.01 -18.93
N GLU A 277 -24.65 10.29 -19.28
CA GLU A 277 -26.03 10.80 -19.44
C GLU A 277 -26.87 10.08 -20.51
N ASP A 278 -26.23 9.48 -21.51
CA ASP A 278 -26.85 8.69 -22.58
C ASP A 278 -26.95 7.17 -22.23
N TYR A 279 -26.44 6.75 -21.06
CA TYR A 279 -26.30 5.36 -20.59
C TYR A 279 -26.97 5.14 -19.21
N PRO A 280 -28.32 5.23 -19.09
CA PRO A 280 -29.00 5.05 -17.80
C PRO A 280 -28.84 3.62 -17.24
N GLY A 281 -28.74 3.50 -15.92
CA GLY A 281 -28.56 2.22 -15.22
C GLY A 281 -29.71 1.22 -15.44
N GLU A 282 -30.93 1.71 -15.71
CA GLU A 282 -32.08 0.88 -16.11
C GLU A 282 -31.88 0.09 -17.42
N GLU A 283 -30.90 0.45 -18.27
CA GLU A 283 -30.63 -0.20 -19.57
C GLU A 283 -29.11 -0.47 -19.81
N ASN A 284 -28.23 -0.22 -18.83
CA ASN A 284 -26.76 -0.32 -18.97
C ASN A 284 -26.08 -0.71 -17.65
N THR A 285 -25.01 -1.51 -17.71
CA THR A 285 -24.10 -1.71 -16.58
C THR A 285 -22.95 -0.72 -16.67
N ASN A 286 -22.94 0.27 -15.78
CA ASN A 286 -21.92 1.32 -15.72
C ASN A 286 -20.97 1.07 -14.55
N ILE A 287 -19.66 1.08 -14.81
CA ILE A 287 -18.62 0.96 -13.79
C ILE A 287 -17.62 2.11 -13.94
N ILE A 288 -17.21 2.68 -12.82
CA ILE A 288 -16.16 3.68 -12.72
C ILE A 288 -14.97 3.07 -11.97
N TYR A 289 -13.78 3.23 -12.52
CA TYR A 289 -12.51 2.85 -11.91
C TYR A 289 -11.71 4.11 -11.58
N LEU A 290 -11.72 4.53 -10.32
CA LEU A 290 -10.94 5.67 -9.84
C LEU A 290 -9.56 5.19 -9.41
N VAL A 291 -8.50 5.64 -10.10
CA VAL A 291 -7.11 5.38 -9.72
C VAL A 291 -6.52 6.69 -9.18
N SER A 292 -6.16 6.73 -7.90
CA SER A 292 -5.67 7.93 -7.23
C SER A 292 -4.55 7.64 -6.23
N ASP A 293 -3.64 8.59 -6.05
CA ASP A 293 -2.58 8.56 -5.03
C ASP A 293 -2.79 9.56 -3.88
N GLY A 294 -4.01 10.10 -3.74
CA GLY A 294 -4.33 10.98 -2.63
C GLY A 294 -5.81 11.31 -2.45
N ILE A 295 -6.06 12.23 -1.51
CA ILE A 295 -7.40 12.71 -1.13
C ILE A 295 -7.80 13.99 -1.87
N GLU A 296 -9.05 14.40 -1.69
CA GLU A 296 -9.60 15.65 -2.20
C GLU A 296 -8.83 16.88 -1.68
N THR A 297 -8.11 17.55 -2.57
CA THR A 297 -7.33 18.75 -2.24
C THR A 297 -7.95 20.04 -2.80
N CYS A 298 -9.18 20.01 -3.32
CA CYS A 298 -9.84 21.14 -3.98
C CYS A 298 -11.04 21.76 -3.22
N GLU A 299 -11.16 21.48 -1.91
CA GLU A 299 -12.26 21.95 -1.04
C GLU A 299 -13.64 21.38 -1.44
N GLY A 300 -13.66 20.25 -2.15
CA GLY A 300 -14.86 19.45 -2.41
C GLY A 300 -15.33 18.63 -1.19
N ASP A 301 -16.32 17.77 -1.44
CA ASP A 301 -16.86 16.78 -0.51
C ASP A 301 -17.12 15.51 -1.34
N PRO A 302 -16.15 14.58 -1.41
CA PRO A 302 -16.23 13.46 -2.36
C PRO A 302 -17.24 12.41 -1.92
N VAL A 303 -17.53 12.32 -0.62
CA VAL A 303 -18.61 11.48 -0.07
C VAL A 303 -19.97 12.04 -0.50
N GLU A 304 -20.22 13.36 -0.39
CA GLU A 304 -21.46 13.97 -0.92
C GLU A 304 -21.55 13.81 -2.45
N ALA A 305 -20.43 13.77 -3.17
CA ALA A 305 -20.41 13.50 -4.61
C ALA A 305 -20.73 12.02 -4.95
N ALA A 306 -20.16 11.06 -4.22
CA ALA A 306 -20.43 9.64 -4.38
C ALA A 306 -21.89 9.27 -4.00
N GLU A 307 -22.43 9.82 -2.92
CA GLU A 307 -23.86 9.67 -2.55
C GLU A 307 -24.80 10.21 -3.65
N GLN A 308 -24.42 11.30 -4.33
CA GLN A 308 -25.21 11.85 -5.45
C GLN A 308 -25.11 10.95 -6.69
N LEU A 309 -23.91 10.44 -6.99
CA LEU A 309 -23.64 9.57 -8.13
C LEU A 309 -24.39 8.24 -8.03
N SER A 310 -24.39 7.58 -6.86
CA SER A 310 -25.17 6.35 -6.63
C SER A 310 -26.68 6.59 -6.56
N SER A 311 -27.12 7.83 -6.33
CA SER A 311 -28.54 8.23 -6.36
C SER A 311 -29.00 8.81 -7.71
N SER A 312 -28.17 8.74 -8.76
CA SER A 312 -28.43 9.30 -10.09
C SER A 312 -29.32 8.38 -10.95
N GLU A 313 -29.60 8.76 -12.22
CA GLU A 313 -30.24 7.84 -13.20
C GLU A 313 -29.20 6.91 -13.88
N VAL A 314 -27.90 7.03 -13.52
CA VAL A 314 -26.77 6.24 -14.05
C VAL A 314 -26.44 5.03 -13.16
N GLU A 315 -26.60 5.19 -11.84
CA GLU A 315 -26.32 4.21 -10.78
C GLU A 315 -25.02 3.38 -11.00
N PRO A 316 -23.85 4.02 -11.19
CA PRO A 316 -22.61 3.30 -11.51
C PRO A 316 -21.91 2.74 -10.25
N PHE A 317 -21.27 1.59 -10.39
CA PHE A 317 -20.36 1.05 -9.38
C PHE A 317 -19.05 1.85 -9.37
N LEU A 318 -18.62 2.40 -8.24
CA LEU A 318 -17.34 3.10 -8.11
C LEU A 318 -16.31 2.19 -7.42
N ASN A 319 -15.49 1.53 -8.23
CA ASN A 319 -14.33 0.79 -7.76
C ASN A 319 -13.14 1.77 -7.66
N ILE A 320 -12.49 1.80 -6.50
CA ILE A 320 -11.42 2.75 -6.19
C ILE A 320 -10.14 1.98 -5.92
N ILE A 321 -9.05 2.43 -6.54
CA ILE A 321 -7.73 1.89 -6.35
C ILE A 321 -6.84 3.02 -5.84
N GLY A 322 -6.60 2.99 -4.54
CA GLY A 322 -5.63 3.85 -3.89
C GLY A 322 -4.22 3.37 -4.20
N PHE A 323 -3.31 4.29 -4.50
CA PHE A 323 -1.95 3.95 -4.89
C PHE A 323 -0.93 4.68 -4.02
N ASP A 324 -0.28 3.95 -3.12
CA ASP A 324 0.66 4.50 -2.12
C ASP A 324 0.04 5.63 -1.26
N ILE A 325 -1.13 5.35 -0.68
CA ILE A 325 -1.95 6.31 0.11
C ILE A 325 -1.79 6.08 1.62
N ASP A 326 -1.72 7.19 2.37
CA ASP A 326 -1.67 7.21 3.84
C ASP A 326 -3.02 6.84 4.50
N PRO A 327 -3.04 6.33 5.75
CA PRO A 327 -4.27 5.81 6.37
C PRO A 327 -5.43 6.82 6.52
N GLU A 328 -5.16 8.13 6.71
CA GLU A 328 -6.26 9.12 6.73
C GLU A 328 -6.92 9.20 5.33
N GLY A 329 -6.13 9.07 4.26
CA GLY A 329 -6.64 9.01 2.90
C GLY A 329 -7.27 7.69 2.50
N GLN A 330 -6.80 6.56 3.05
CA GLN A 330 -7.44 5.26 2.81
C GLN A 330 -8.87 5.23 3.36
N GLU A 331 -9.12 5.82 4.53
CA GLU A 331 -10.45 5.91 5.12
C GLU A 331 -11.42 6.76 4.27
N GLU A 332 -10.98 7.91 3.76
CA GLU A 332 -11.81 8.73 2.87
C GLU A 332 -12.18 7.95 1.59
N LEU A 333 -11.23 7.27 0.96
CA LEU A 333 -11.51 6.48 -0.24
C LEU A 333 -12.34 5.21 0.04
N ARG A 334 -12.21 4.59 1.21
CA ARG A 334 -13.07 3.51 1.68
C ARG A 334 -14.53 3.98 1.80
N GLU A 335 -14.77 5.11 2.48
CA GLU A 335 -16.12 5.70 2.59
C GLU A 335 -16.74 5.96 1.21
N LEU A 336 -15.95 6.40 0.22
CA LEU A 336 -16.45 6.67 -1.14
C LEU A 336 -16.93 5.40 -1.86
N ALA A 337 -16.15 4.31 -1.81
CA ALA A 337 -16.50 3.06 -2.48
C ALA A 337 -17.79 2.46 -1.89
N GLU A 338 -17.93 2.50 -0.56
CA GLU A 338 -19.12 2.03 0.16
C GLU A 338 -20.42 2.70 -0.31
N MET A 339 -20.39 4.00 -0.65
CA MET A 339 -21.59 4.74 -1.10
C MET A 339 -22.16 4.25 -2.44
N THR A 340 -21.46 3.38 -3.16
CA THR A 340 -21.80 2.93 -4.52
C THR A 340 -21.86 1.41 -4.69
N GLU A 341 -21.75 0.65 -3.60
CA GLU A 341 -21.58 -0.83 -3.62
C GLU A 341 -20.34 -1.33 -4.41
N GLY A 342 -19.36 -0.43 -4.62
CA GLY A 342 -18.05 -0.74 -5.20
C GLY A 342 -17.02 -1.24 -4.18
N THR A 343 -15.78 -1.43 -4.64
CA THR A 343 -14.63 -1.86 -3.83
C THR A 343 -13.60 -0.75 -3.64
N TYR A 344 -12.82 -0.80 -2.56
CA TYR A 344 -11.66 0.07 -2.34
C TYR A 344 -10.43 -0.77 -2.04
N THR A 345 -9.41 -0.76 -2.89
CA THR A 345 -8.15 -1.45 -2.58
C THR A 345 -6.95 -0.51 -2.64
N ASN A 346 -6.07 -0.63 -1.66
CA ASN A 346 -4.75 0.00 -1.67
C ASN A 346 -3.74 -0.89 -2.43
N ALA A 347 -2.89 -0.26 -3.25
CA ALA A 347 -1.77 -0.89 -3.93
C ALA A 347 -0.49 -0.13 -3.58
N ALA A 348 0.55 -0.83 -3.12
CA ALA A 348 1.84 -0.24 -2.79
C ALA A 348 2.84 -0.27 -3.96
N ASN A 349 2.53 -0.98 -5.06
CA ASN A 349 3.45 -1.18 -6.20
C ASN A 349 2.71 -1.62 -7.49
N GLU A 350 3.47 -1.72 -8.58
CA GLU A 350 3.02 -2.13 -9.94
C GLU A 350 2.36 -3.54 -9.97
N ASP A 351 2.95 -4.53 -9.30
CA ASP A 351 2.41 -5.91 -9.26
C ASP A 351 1.05 -5.92 -8.53
N GLU A 352 0.91 -5.16 -7.44
CA GLU A 352 -0.35 -5.02 -6.69
C GLU A 352 -1.40 -4.22 -7.45
N LEU A 353 -1.06 -3.07 -8.04
CA LEU A 353 -1.98 -2.25 -8.84
C LEU A 353 -2.56 -3.06 -10.00
N THR A 354 -1.70 -3.78 -10.72
CA THR A 354 -2.10 -4.68 -11.79
C THR A 354 -3.01 -5.79 -11.27
N GLN A 355 -2.72 -6.38 -10.10
CA GLN A 355 -3.59 -7.40 -9.49
C GLN A 355 -4.96 -6.89 -9.03
N GLN A 356 -5.10 -5.62 -8.62
CA GLN A 356 -6.41 -5.05 -8.27
C GLN A 356 -7.27 -4.75 -9.51
N LEU A 357 -6.63 -4.32 -10.60
CA LEU A 357 -7.27 -4.20 -11.90
C LEU A 357 -7.64 -5.58 -12.47
N GLU A 358 -6.75 -6.59 -12.37
CA GLU A 358 -7.06 -7.98 -12.76
C GLU A 358 -8.24 -8.55 -11.94
N GLN A 359 -8.37 -8.27 -10.64
CA GLN A 359 -9.55 -8.68 -9.86
C GLN A 359 -10.85 -8.00 -10.33
N SER A 360 -10.75 -6.79 -10.88
CA SER A 360 -11.90 -6.09 -11.47
C SER A 360 -12.39 -6.74 -12.78
N GLU A 361 -11.62 -7.67 -13.36
CA GLU A 361 -12.04 -8.49 -14.51
C GLU A 361 -13.15 -9.48 -14.14
N GLU A 362 -13.27 -9.93 -12.88
CA GLU A 362 -14.29 -10.92 -12.50
C GLU A 362 -15.73 -10.42 -12.77
N LEU A 363 -15.98 -9.12 -12.62
CA LEU A 363 -17.25 -8.47 -12.99
C LEU A 363 -17.51 -8.52 -14.51
N SER A 364 -16.45 -8.48 -15.31
CA SER A 364 -16.53 -8.49 -16.78
C SER A 364 -16.62 -9.91 -17.35
N GLU A 365 -15.90 -10.90 -16.79
CA GLU A 365 -16.04 -12.31 -17.17
C GLU A 365 -17.47 -12.83 -16.91
N ARG A 366 -18.13 -12.36 -15.84
CA ARG A 366 -19.54 -12.67 -15.54
C ARG A 366 -20.50 -12.24 -16.65
N TRP A 367 -20.23 -11.15 -17.35
CA TRP A 367 -21.04 -10.68 -18.48
C TRP A 367 -20.97 -11.63 -19.70
N GLU A 368 -19.86 -12.36 -19.91
CA GLU A 368 -19.81 -13.40 -20.95
C GLU A 368 -20.55 -14.70 -20.53
N ASP A 369 -20.49 -15.08 -19.24
CA ASP A 369 -21.12 -16.31 -18.71
C ASP A 369 -22.66 -16.18 -18.53
N TRP A 370 -23.17 -14.94 -18.40
CA TRP A 370 -24.58 -14.46 -18.37
C TRP A 370 -25.56 -15.25 -19.27
N LEU A 371 -25.11 -15.77 -20.41
CA LEU A 371 -25.96 -16.39 -21.43
C LEU A 371 -26.34 -17.88 -21.22
N SER A 372 -25.91 -18.60 -20.17
CA SER A 372 -26.09 -20.08 -20.19
C SER A 372 -26.30 -20.97 -18.93
N GLY A 373 -26.13 -20.55 -17.66
CA GLY A 373 -26.02 -21.55 -16.56
C GLY A 373 -26.66 -21.33 -15.17
N ALA A 374 -26.90 -20.09 -14.70
CA ALA A 374 -27.61 -19.71 -13.45
C ALA A 374 -27.35 -20.61 -12.21
N GLU A 375 -28.22 -21.60 -11.91
CA GLU A 375 -28.11 -22.54 -10.77
C GLU A 375 -26.74 -23.25 -10.67
N VAL A 376 -26.08 -23.51 -11.82
CA VAL A 376 -24.76 -24.16 -11.87
C VAL A 376 -23.61 -23.16 -11.67
N ASP A 377 -23.90 -21.86 -11.81
CA ASP A 377 -22.97 -20.76 -11.68
C ASP A 377 -22.99 -20.23 -10.24
N ALA A 378 -24.15 -19.98 -9.62
CA ALA A 378 -24.26 -19.67 -8.18
C ALA A 378 -23.53 -20.70 -7.28
N SER A 379 -23.64 -22.00 -7.59
CA SER A 379 -22.91 -23.07 -6.87
C SER A 379 -21.41 -23.13 -7.21
N ARG A 380 -20.99 -22.60 -8.36
CA ARG A 380 -19.57 -22.43 -8.73
C ARG A 380 -18.98 -21.23 -8.01
N ASP A 381 -19.70 -20.11 -7.96
CA ASP A 381 -19.26 -18.84 -7.38
C ASP A 381 -19.04 -19.00 -5.88
N TRP A 382 -20.03 -19.53 -5.16
CA TRP A 382 -19.89 -19.92 -3.74
C TRP A 382 -18.66 -20.82 -3.50
N TYR A 383 -18.41 -21.78 -4.40
CA TYR A 383 -17.27 -22.69 -4.28
C TYR A 383 -15.93 -22.00 -4.60
N SER A 384 -15.91 -21.08 -5.57
CA SER A 384 -14.75 -20.29 -5.95
C SER A 384 -14.38 -19.34 -4.83
N MET A 385 -15.33 -18.52 -4.38
CA MET A 385 -15.21 -17.58 -3.27
C MET A 385 -14.66 -18.28 -2.01
N LYS A 386 -15.21 -19.44 -1.65
CA LYS A 386 -14.76 -20.23 -0.48
C LYS A 386 -13.36 -20.84 -0.59
N HIS A 387 -12.90 -21.20 -1.79
CA HIS A 387 -11.68 -21.99 -1.99
C HIS A 387 -10.55 -21.29 -2.75
N SER A 388 -10.85 -20.14 -3.37
CA SER A 388 -9.93 -19.25 -4.07
C SER A 388 -9.83 -17.95 -3.29
N THR A 389 -10.86 -17.11 -3.31
CA THR A 389 -10.85 -15.72 -2.81
C THR A 389 -10.65 -15.63 -1.29
N ILE A 390 -11.60 -16.12 -0.47
CA ILE A 390 -11.50 -16.12 1.00
C ILE A 390 -10.29 -16.94 1.48
N ALA A 391 -9.91 -17.98 0.72
CA ALA A 391 -8.74 -18.80 1.01
C ALA A 391 -7.42 -18.08 0.69
N GLY A 392 -7.40 -17.26 -0.35
CA GLY A 392 -6.31 -16.38 -0.80
C GLY A 392 -6.07 -15.29 0.21
N TYR A 393 -7.07 -14.44 0.45
CA TYR A 393 -7.08 -13.41 1.50
C TYR A 393 -6.52 -13.92 2.84
N ARG A 394 -6.93 -15.13 3.26
CA ARG A 394 -6.40 -15.74 4.48
C ARG A 394 -4.92 -16.14 4.39
N ASN A 395 -4.43 -16.59 3.23
CA ASN A 395 -3.00 -16.83 3.01
C ASN A 395 -2.21 -15.52 3.02
N ASP A 396 -2.75 -14.44 2.48
CA ASP A 396 -2.08 -13.14 2.39
C ASP A 396 -1.90 -12.54 3.80
N TRP A 397 -2.97 -12.46 4.60
CA TRP A 397 -2.91 -12.18 6.04
C TRP A 397 -1.90 -13.08 6.78
N THR A 398 -1.90 -14.37 6.43
CA THR A 398 -1.03 -15.38 7.03
C THR A 398 0.46 -15.16 6.72
N ASP A 399 0.78 -14.70 5.51
CA ASP A 399 2.15 -14.51 5.07
C ASP A 399 2.70 -13.14 5.49
N LEU A 400 1.87 -12.07 5.49
CA LEU A 400 2.17 -10.78 6.15
C LEU A 400 2.57 -10.98 7.63
N MET A 401 1.73 -11.71 8.38
CA MET A 401 2.02 -12.09 9.77
C MET A 401 3.36 -12.83 9.93
N ARG A 402 3.61 -13.85 9.08
CA ARG A 402 4.74 -14.78 9.26
C ARG A 402 6.08 -14.26 8.76
N ALA A 403 6.10 -13.65 7.58
CA ALA A 403 7.31 -13.37 6.85
C ALA A 403 7.96 -12.06 7.31
N GLN A 404 7.13 -11.09 7.71
CA GLN A 404 7.49 -9.68 7.75
C GLN A 404 7.21 -9.08 9.14
N ASP A 405 5.99 -9.21 9.68
CA ASP A 405 5.58 -8.59 10.94
C ASP A 405 6.26 -9.22 12.20
N TYR A 406 6.04 -10.51 12.48
CA TYR A 406 6.63 -11.15 13.68
C TYR A 406 8.12 -11.48 13.55
N ALA A 407 8.56 -11.84 12.34
CA ALA A 407 9.94 -12.25 12.08
C ALA A 407 10.91 -11.07 12.24
N ALA A 408 10.61 -9.92 11.63
CA ALA A 408 11.48 -8.74 11.70
C ALA A 408 11.66 -8.25 13.14
N ARG A 409 10.59 -8.11 13.95
CA ARG A 409 10.71 -7.71 15.37
C ARG A 409 11.51 -8.71 16.19
N SER A 410 11.30 -10.01 15.94
CA SER A 410 12.04 -11.09 16.59
C SER A 410 13.53 -11.09 16.24
N ASP A 411 13.90 -10.60 15.06
CA ASP A 411 15.26 -10.56 14.54
C ASP A 411 15.98 -9.27 14.95
N ILE A 412 15.32 -8.10 14.86
CA ILE A 412 15.77 -6.80 15.42
C ILE A 412 16.07 -6.93 16.92
N ALA A 413 15.10 -7.41 17.70
CA ALA A 413 15.27 -7.57 19.15
C ALA A 413 16.33 -8.62 19.54
N ARG A 414 16.74 -9.47 18.59
CA ARG A 414 17.85 -10.43 18.77
C ARG A 414 19.19 -9.81 18.40
N PHE A 415 19.23 -9.05 17.30
CA PHE A 415 20.39 -8.32 16.83
C PHE A 415 20.85 -7.29 17.88
N LEU A 416 19.95 -6.39 18.30
CA LEU A 416 20.24 -5.37 19.32
C LEU A 416 20.74 -5.97 20.64
N ARG A 417 20.29 -7.17 21.01
CA ARG A 417 20.80 -7.90 22.18
C ARG A 417 22.18 -8.50 21.95
N ASP A 418 22.41 -9.10 20.77
CA ASP A 418 23.65 -9.82 20.47
C ASP A 418 24.82 -8.86 20.19
N GLU A 419 24.55 -7.62 19.76
CA GLU A 419 25.50 -6.50 19.70
C GLU A 419 25.61 -5.72 21.03
N GLU A 420 25.00 -6.21 22.12
CA GLU A 420 25.05 -5.62 23.48
C GLU A 420 24.48 -4.18 23.60
N ILE A 421 23.56 -3.78 22.69
CA ILE A 421 22.86 -2.48 22.68
C ILE A 421 21.68 -2.46 23.67
N ILE A 422 20.87 -3.52 23.69
CA ILE A 422 19.76 -3.69 24.66
C ILE A 422 20.00 -4.87 25.58
N SER A 423 19.41 -4.83 26.79
CA SER A 423 19.51 -5.94 27.73
C SER A 423 18.77 -7.19 27.23
N ASN A 424 19.19 -8.35 27.74
CA ASN A 424 18.48 -9.60 27.50
C ASN A 424 17.03 -9.56 28.05
N GLU A 425 16.79 -8.75 29.09
CA GLU A 425 15.51 -8.53 29.73
C GLU A 425 14.58 -7.73 28.81
N ALA A 426 15.06 -6.62 28.22
CA ALA A 426 14.33 -5.88 27.18
C ALA A 426 14.04 -6.74 25.94
N SER A 427 15.05 -7.47 25.44
CA SER A 427 14.92 -8.41 24.32
C SER A 427 13.87 -9.50 24.59
N GLN A 428 13.74 -9.99 25.83
CA GLN A 428 12.72 -10.96 26.22
C GLN A 428 11.32 -10.36 26.34
N TYR A 429 11.21 -9.09 26.76
CA TYR A 429 9.94 -8.36 26.77
C TYR A 429 9.40 -8.18 25.34
N ILE A 430 10.21 -7.63 24.43
CA ILE A 430 9.85 -7.43 23.02
C ILE A 430 9.42 -8.75 22.34
N GLN A 431 10.11 -9.86 22.61
CA GLN A 431 9.73 -11.19 22.11
C GLN A 431 8.41 -11.72 22.73
N SER A 432 8.04 -11.29 23.93
CA SER A 432 6.76 -11.65 24.57
C SER A 432 5.62 -10.88 23.91
N GLU A 433 5.72 -9.55 23.86
CA GLU A 433 4.70 -8.69 23.25
C GLU A 433 4.52 -9.01 21.75
N SER A 434 5.62 -9.26 21.02
CA SER A 434 5.58 -9.77 19.63
C SER A 434 4.78 -11.07 19.52
N SER A 435 4.88 -11.98 20.49
CA SER A 435 4.18 -13.26 20.47
C SER A 435 2.71 -13.12 20.85
N ASP A 436 2.36 -12.18 21.71
CA ASP A 436 0.98 -11.95 22.15
C ASP A 436 0.21 -11.16 21.08
N LEU A 437 0.80 -10.11 20.48
CA LEU A 437 0.28 -9.45 19.27
C LEU A 437 0.08 -10.43 18.12
N GLN A 438 1.10 -11.27 17.84
CA GLN A 438 0.98 -12.29 16.80
C GLN A 438 -0.15 -13.28 17.10
N SER A 439 -0.37 -13.68 18.36
CA SER A 439 -1.49 -14.56 18.72
C SER A 439 -2.84 -13.89 18.50
N MET A 440 -2.96 -12.59 18.81
CA MET A 440 -4.17 -11.81 18.56
C MET A 440 -4.45 -11.70 17.06
N LYS A 441 -3.46 -11.36 16.22
CA LYS A 441 -3.63 -11.30 14.75
C LYS A 441 -4.05 -12.68 14.17
N TRP A 442 -3.57 -13.79 14.74
CA TRP A 442 -4.04 -15.14 14.36
C TRP A 442 -5.51 -15.40 14.72
N ASP A 443 -5.93 -15.02 15.93
CA ASP A 443 -7.31 -15.22 16.39
C ASP A 443 -8.29 -14.34 15.57
N ILE A 444 -7.91 -13.09 15.25
CA ILE A 444 -8.68 -12.20 14.35
C ILE A 444 -8.78 -12.79 12.94
N ALA A 445 -7.67 -13.25 12.35
CA ALA A 445 -7.69 -13.85 11.02
C ALA A 445 -8.52 -15.15 10.95
N ASP A 446 -8.63 -15.90 12.05
CA ASP A 446 -9.54 -17.06 12.18
C ASP A 446 -11.00 -16.60 12.21
N GLU A 447 -11.34 -15.55 12.97
CA GLU A 447 -12.68 -14.96 13.06
C GLU A 447 -13.15 -14.39 11.70
N ILE A 448 -12.33 -13.56 11.04
CA ILE A 448 -12.63 -13.03 9.70
C ILE A 448 -12.86 -14.14 8.67
N GLN A 449 -12.04 -15.20 8.66
CA GLN A 449 -12.21 -16.30 7.72
C GLN A 449 -13.50 -17.10 7.96
N ASP A 450 -13.93 -17.25 9.20
CA ASP A 450 -15.21 -17.90 9.52
C ASP A 450 -16.39 -16.98 9.16
N ASP A 451 -16.33 -15.68 9.49
CA ASP A 451 -17.38 -14.69 9.16
C ASP A 451 -17.56 -14.52 7.64
N LEU A 452 -16.49 -14.37 6.86
CA LEU A 452 -16.56 -14.31 5.39
C LEU A 452 -17.14 -15.60 4.77
N GLN A 453 -16.89 -16.75 5.40
CA GLN A 453 -17.47 -18.02 4.95
C GLN A 453 -18.96 -18.14 5.27
N ASP A 454 -19.40 -17.62 6.42
CA ASP A 454 -20.81 -17.58 6.80
C ASP A 454 -21.57 -16.57 5.91
N ILE A 455 -21.00 -15.37 5.63
CA ILE A 455 -21.57 -14.39 4.69
C ILE A 455 -21.71 -14.99 3.28
N ASN A 456 -20.68 -15.66 2.76
CA ASN A 456 -20.74 -16.33 1.45
C ASN A 456 -21.75 -17.51 1.43
N GLU A 457 -21.98 -18.20 2.55
CA GLU A 457 -23.01 -19.24 2.63
C GLU A 457 -24.42 -18.62 2.71
N GLU A 458 -24.64 -17.56 3.49
CA GLU A 458 -25.93 -16.85 3.58
C GLU A 458 -26.31 -16.24 2.23
N ASN A 459 -25.36 -15.58 1.55
CA ASN A 459 -25.53 -15.05 0.19
C ASN A 459 -25.91 -16.14 -0.84
N TYR A 460 -25.30 -17.32 -0.74
CA TYR A 460 -25.66 -18.46 -1.59
C TYR A 460 -27.03 -19.09 -1.23
N GLU A 461 -27.38 -19.15 0.06
CA GLU A 461 -28.71 -19.61 0.49
C GLU A 461 -29.82 -18.66 0.01
N GLU A 462 -29.60 -17.33 0.06
CA GLU A 462 -30.50 -16.30 -0.50
C GLU A 462 -30.66 -16.48 -2.02
N ILE A 463 -29.54 -16.53 -2.77
CA ILE A 463 -29.55 -16.77 -4.22
C ILE A 463 -30.36 -18.03 -4.59
N VAL A 464 -30.22 -19.12 -3.83
CA VAL A 464 -30.95 -20.37 -4.09
C VAL A 464 -32.44 -20.29 -3.70
N GLU A 465 -32.81 -19.56 -2.64
CA GLU A 465 -34.23 -19.40 -2.25
C GLU A 465 -35.00 -18.62 -3.33
N ASP A 466 -34.42 -17.54 -3.87
CA ASP A 466 -35.06 -16.72 -4.92
C ASP A 466 -35.17 -17.47 -6.26
N ILE A 467 -34.15 -18.26 -6.65
CA ILE A 467 -34.22 -19.19 -7.79
C ILE A 467 -35.38 -20.19 -7.60
N GLU A 468 -35.56 -20.76 -6.41
CA GLU A 468 -36.67 -21.68 -6.15
C GLU A 468 -38.04 -20.99 -6.21
N GLU A 469 -38.17 -19.75 -5.70
CA GLU A 469 -39.42 -18.98 -5.76
C GLU A 469 -39.82 -18.62 -7.22
N LEU A 470 -38.91 -18.09 -8.03
CA LEU A 470 -39.21 -17.75 -9.44
C LEU A 470 -39.48 -18.98 -10.31
N GLN A 471 -38.76 -20.09 -10.09
CA GLN A 471 -39.09 -21.34 -10.76
C GLN A 471 -40.53 -21.79 -10.44
N ASP A 472 -40.99 -21.64 -9.20
CA ASP A 472 -42.36 -21.98 -8.83
C ASP A 472 -43.39 -20.96 -9.37
N GLU A 473 -43.05 -19.68 -9.59
CA GLU A 473 -43.92 -18.73 -10.31
C GLU A 473 -44.06 -19.11 -11.80
N TYR A 474 -42.95 -19.22 -12.52
CA TYR A 474 -42.95 -19.52 -13.97
C TYR A 474 -43.46 -20.92 -14.34
N VAL A 475 -43.46 -21.89 -13.42
CA VAL A 475 -43.98 -23.26 -13.66
C VAL A 475 -45.49 -23.37 -13.39
N ASN A 476 -46.11 -22.42 -12.67
CA ASN A 476 -47.51 -22.52 -12.23
C ASN A 476 -48.55 -21.68 -13.01
N ASP A 477 -48.15 -20.86 -13.99
CA ASP A 477 -49.03 -20.12 -14.93
C ASP A 477 -49.17 -20.75 -16.35
#